data_AF-A0A381Y0L9-F1
#
_entry.id   AF-A0A381Y0L9-F1
#
_cell.length_a   1.000
_cell.length_b   1.000
_cell.length_c   1.000
_cell.angle_alpha   90.00
_cell.angle_beta   90.00
_cell.angle_gamma   90.00
#
_symmetry.space_group_name_H-M   'P 1'
#
loop_
_entity.id
_entity.type
_entity.pdbx_description
1 polymer ?
#
loop_
_entity_poly.entity_id
_entity_poly.type
_entity_poly.pdbx_seq_one_letter_code
_entity_poly.pdbx_strand_id
1 'polypeptide(L)' 'VIEIPSHFWLDQYDTPFPDLSLALKEPNGLIAIGGELSIERLLDAYSKGIFPWYSEGEPILWYSPDPRMVITPDT' A
#
# COMPACT_ATOMS: atom_id res chain seq x y z
N VAL A 1 -4.74 -18.90 6.98
CA VAL A 1 -3.59 -17.97 7.03
C VAL A 1 -3.54 -17.29 5.68
N ILE A 2 -3.56 -15.97 5.63
CA ILE A 2 -3.43 -15.24 4.35
C ILE A 2 -2.01 -15.48 3.85
N GLU A 3 -1.87 -16.01 2.64
CA GLU A 3 -0.58 -16.16 1.99
C GLU A 3 -0.19 -14.81 1.39
N ILE A 4 0.85 -14.19 1.93
CA ILE A 4 1.37 -12.93 1.41
C ILE A 4 2.41 -13.24 0.33
N PRO A 5 2.24 -12.76 -0.91
CA PRO A 5 3.24 -12.96 -1.95
C PRO A 5 4.58 -12.34 -1.59
N SER A 6 5.69 -13.00 -1.93
CA SER A 6 7.03 -12.48 -1.63
C SER A 6 7.30 -11.10 -2.22
N HIS A 7 6.72 -10.80 -3.39
CA HIS A 7 6.86 -9.51 -4.06
C HIS A 7 6.13 -8.35 -3.37
N PHE A 8 5.38 -8.60 -2.29
CA PHE A 8 4.81 -7.53 -1.46
C PHE A 8 5.83 -6.94 -0.49
N TRP A 9 6.91 -7.65 -0.18
CA TRP A 9 7.90 -7.19 0.78
C TRP A 9 8.84 -6.17 0.14
N LEU A 10 8.86 -4.96 0.70
CA LEU A 10 9.69 -3.86 0.25
C LEU A 10 11.04 -3.87 0.98
N ASP A 11 11.83 -4.90 0.71
CA ASP A 11 13.06 -5.21 1.47
C ASP A 11 14.23 -4.25 1.20
N GLN A 12 14.23 -3.58 0.04
CA GLN A 12 15.26 -2.61 -0.34
C GLN A 12 14.67 -1.21 -0.47
N TYR A 13 15.52 -0.20 -0.26
CA TYR A 13 15.14 1.22 -0.31
C TYR A 13 14.44 1.57 -1.63
N ASP A 14 14.91 1.07 -2.75
CA ASP A 14 14.42 1.35 -4.10
C ASP A 14 13.43 0.30 -4.65
N THR A 15 12.99 -0.66 -3.81
CA THR A 15 12.00 -1.66 -4.24
C THR A 15 10.70 -0.95 -4.63
N PRO A 16 10.25 -1.09 -5.89
CA PRO A 16 9.03 -0.43 -6.35
C PRO A 16 7.79 -1.10 -5.74
N PHE A 17 6.69 -0.33 -5.63
CA PHE A 17 5.39 -0.93 -5.36
C PHE A 17 4.99 -1.93 -6.45
N PRO A 18 4.32 -3.05 -6.09
CA PRO A 18 3.73 -3.95 -7.06
C PRO A 18 2.66 -3.27 -7.93
N ASP A 19 2.30 -3.93 -9.03
CA ASP A 19 1.17 -3.49 -9.87
C ASP A 19 -0.14 -3.52 -9.07
N LEU A 20 -0.93 -2.44 -9.14
CA LEU A 20 -2.16 -2.30 -8.35
C LEU A 20 -3.18 -3.41 -8.59
N SER A 21 -3.16 -4.07 -9.75
CA SER A 21 -4.04 -5.21 -10.04
C SER A 21 -3.76 -6.44 -9.17
N LEU A 22 -2.62 -6.47 -8.49
CA LEU A 22 -2.22 -7.54 -7.57
C LEU A 22 -2.72 -7.31 -6.13
N ALA A 23 -3.38 -6.19 -5.85
CA ALA A 23 -3.87 -5.89 -4.50
C ALA A 23 -4.82 -6.99 -4.01
N LEU A 24 -4.69 -7.38 -2.75
CA LEU A 24 -5.53 -8.43 -2.19
C LEU A 24 -6.98 -8.00 -2.12
N LYS A 25 -7.90 -8.96 -2.34
CA LYS A 25 -9.32 -8.77 -2.07
C LYS A 25 -9.65 -8.80 -0.58
N GLU A 26 -8.89 -9.59 0.18
CA GLU A 26 -9.03 -9.73 1.64
C GLU A 26 -7.63 -9.93 2.26
N PRO A 27 -7.15 -9.01 3.11
CA PRO A 27 -7.75 -7.71 3.44
C PRO A 27 -7.78 -6.78 2.22
N ASN A 28 -8.90 -6.06 2.05
CA ASN A 28 -9.15 -5.26 0.85
C ASN A 28 -8.05 -4.21 0.62
N GLY A 29 -7.32 -4.37 -0.47
CA GLY A 29 -6.35 -3.42 -0.97
C GLY A 29 -4.92 -3.61 -0.49
N LEU A 30 -4.62 -4.59 0.38
CA LEU A 30 -3.24 -4.80 0.80
C LEU A 30 -2.37 -5.11 -0.42
N ILE A 31 -1.29 -4.33 -0.61
CA ILE A 31 -0.44 -4.40 -1.81
C ILE A 31 1.06 -4.48 -1.49
N ALA A 32 1.49 -4.02 -0.32
CA ALA A 32 2.89 -4.13 0.10
C ALA A 32 3.07 -4.08 1.62
N ILE A 33 4.21 -4.57 2.09
CA ILE A 33 4.62 -4.65 3.49
C ILE A 33 6.06 -4.15 3.63
N GLY A 34 6.35 -3.37 4.66
CA GLY A 34 7.68 -2.87 4.99
C GLY A 34 8.07 -1.61 4.22
N GLY A 35 9.36 -1.47 3.98
CA GLY A 35 9.96 -0.23 3.50
C GLY A 35 10.05 0.83 4.60
N GLU A 36 9.87 2.09 4.22
CA GLU A 36 10.06 3.26 5.07
C GLU A 36 9.07 4.37 4.69
N LEU A 37 8.96 5.40 5.54
CA LEU A 37 8.12 6.58 5.31
C LEU A 37 8.95 7.79 4.88
N SER A 38 9.88 7.61 3.94
CA SER A 38 10.58 8.73 3.31
C SER A 38 9.63 9.57 2.46
N ILE A 39 9.98 10.83 2.26
CA ILE A 39 9.17 11.77 1.46
C ILE A 39 8.99 11.23 0.05
N GLU A 40 10.07 10.72 -0.54
CA GLU A 40 10.12 10.16 -1.89
C GLU A 40 9.18 8.95 -2.02
N ARG A 41 9.20 8.04 -1.04
CA ARG A 41 8.33 6.85 -1.01
C ARG A 41 6.86 7.22 -0.83
N LEU A 42 6.57 8.19 0.04
CA LEU A 42 5.19 8.67 0.24
C LEU A 42 4.66 9.32 -1.04
N LEU A 43 5.44 10.18 -1.69
CA LEU A 43 5.04 10.81 -2.96
C LEU A 43 4.78 9.75 -4.04
N ASP A 44 5.65 8.75 -4.17
CA ASP A 44 5.44 7.63 -5.10
C ASP A 44 4.15 6.86 -4.77
N ALA A 45 3.93 6.51 -3.50
CA ALA A 45 2.73 5.79 -3.05
C ALA A 45 1.45 6.57 -3.38
N TYR A 46 1.35 7.81 -2.91
CA TYR A 46 0.15 8.63 -3.11
C TYR A 46 -0.12 8.91 -4.59
N SER A 47 0.91 9.10 -5.42
CA SER A 47 0.75 9.28 -6.87
C SER A 47 0.11 8.06 -7.57
N LYS A 48 0.30 6.87 -7.00
CA LYS A 48 -0.28 5.59 -7.46
C LYS A 48 -1.59 5.25 -6.74
N GLY A 49 -2.11 6.12 -5.88
CA GLY A 49 -3.29 5.83 -5.07
C GLY A 49 -3.05 4.89 -3.89
N ILE A 50 -1.80 4.63 -3.52
CA ILE A 50 -1.42 3.77 -2.39
C ILE A 50 -1.25 4.64 -1.13
N PHE A 51 -1.68 4.14 0.03
CA PHE A 51 -1.47 4.81 1.32
C PHE A 51 -0.98 3.84 2.40
N PRO A 52 -0.14 4.29 3.34
CA PRO A 52 0.26 3.48 4.48
C PRO A 52 -0.82 3.48 5.55
N TRP A 53 -1.15 2.32 6.11
CA TRP A 53 -2.10 2.20 7.23
C TRP A 53 -1.78 0.95 8.05
N TYR A 54 -1.32 1.12 9.30
CA TYR A 54 -0.84 0.05 10.16
C TYR A 54 -0.96 0.45 11.64
N SER A 55 -0.97 -0.53 12.53
CA SER A 55 -1.04 -0.35 13.99
C SER A 55 0.35 -0.27 14.63
N GLU A 56 0.42 0.19 15.88
CA GLU A 56 1.67 0.14 16.64
C GLU A 56 2.18 -1.30 16.78
N GLY A 57 3.47 -1.50 16.49
CA GLY A 57 4.11 -2.82 16.51
C GLY A 57 3.96 -3.63 15.22
N GLU A 58 3.15 -3.17 14.26
CA GLU A 58 3.07 -3.77 12.93
C GLU A 58 4.15 -3.18 11.99
N PRO A 59 4.62 -3.94 10.99
CA PRO A 59 5.36 -3.34 9.89
C PRO A 59 4.47 -2.34 9.15
N ILE A 60 5.09 -1.43 8.38
CA ILE A 60 4.32 -0.54 7.51
C ILE A 60 3.53 -1.40 6.51
N LEU A 61 2.21 -1.25 6.50
CA LEU A 61 1.33 -1.90 5.53
C LEU A 61 0.82 -0.84 4.55
N TRP A 62 0.82 -1.19 3.26
CA TRP A 62 0.41 -0.29 2.18
C TRP A 62 -0.86 -0.81 1.51
N TYR A 63 -1.82 0.08 1.29
CA TYR A 63 -3.15 -0.25 0.80
C TYR A 63 -3.57 0.56 -0.43
N SER A 64 -4.29 -0.10 -1.34
CA SER A 64 -5.05 0.50 -2.43
C SER A 64 -6.36 -0.28 -2.63
N PRO A 65 -7.41 0.00 -1.82
CA PRO A 65 -8.66 -0.76 -1.82
C PRO A 65 -9.47 -0.54 -3.08
N ASP A 66 -10.20 -1.58 -3.47
CA ASP A 66 -11.19 -1.60 -4.55
C ASP A 66 -12.53 -2.15 -4.00
N PRO A 67 -13.63 -1.36 -3.98
CA PRO A 67 -13.73 0.02 -4.44
C PRO A 67 -13.03 1.04 -3.52
N ARG A 68 -12.63 2.19 -4.09
CA ARG A 68 -12.04 3.31 -3.35
C ARG A 68 -13.12 4.31 -2.92
N MET A 69 -13.14 4.65 -1.62
CA MET A 69 -13.99 5.73 -1.13
C MET A 69 -13.46 7.07 -1.63
N VAL A 70 -14.36 7.87 -2.21
CA VAL A 70 -14.10 9.23 -2.69
C VAL A 70 -15.23 10.15 -2.23
N ILE A 71 -14.89 11.41 -1.96
CA ILE A 71 -15.86 12.47 -1.65
C ILE A 71 -15.68 13.53 -2.72
N THR A 72 -16.73 13.79 -3.49
CA THR A 72 -16.77 14.93 -4.41
C THR A 72 -17.12 16.17 -3.60
N PRO A 73 -16.33 17.26 -3.63
CA PRO A 73 -16.67 18.48 -2.93
C PRO A 73 -17.98 19.08 -3.46
N ASP A 74 -18.85 19.53 -2.56
CA ASP A 74 -19.98 20.38 -2.94
C ASP A 74 -19.41 21.74 -3.35
N THR A 75 -19.62 22.13 -4.62
CA THR A 75 -19.15 23.40 -5.21
C THR A 75 -19.88 24.61 -4.65
#